data_AF-A0A2E9LK27-F1
#
_entry.id   AF-A0A2E9LK27-F1
#
_cell.length_a   1.000
_cell.length_b   1.000
_cell.length_c   1.000
_cell.angle_alpha   90.00
_cell.angle_beta   90.00
_cell.angle_gamma   90.00
#
_symmetry.space_group_name_H-M   'P 1'
#
loop_
_entity.id
_entity.type
_entity.pdbx_description
1 polymer ?
#
loop_
_entity_poly.entity_id
_entity_poly.type
_entity_poly.pdbx_seq_one_letter_code
_entity_poly.pdbx_strand_id
1 'polypeptide(L)'
;MAVGEYFDYLAADIDRWDAWLTTYTDDGDPAVYEETRDTCGEDVLIQVSQGAVVSPILVDGSLDDTIIIPNISAYNDRDFQVTETVSDANPTGGDSVVYTITVANRTSSTKWVDEIKAYINDDFIYDCNASADQITFPGVDPEDIDPDHRDHGHFCSGDGDRDITWDLGFFDGFIGSQEEITLTYTVVTSTDAGTYCSEAKVKPDENDNKTGQTAIVQIGSTPGLCPDEAMVVTKTWTSATLVSTNTSTTPYQYTFTVAFEIKLDNIGEDDLDIDDINDLVPLGFSYTAMDFTGDITTAPSSTATEETTGREEIIWTFSPDVSVSSGTSKTLKYTTTAVVTRGNYYSDVLTDFDGDVFTKDKYTWPTAMIAIRDQFINTATTVDDSQVVANIQLNVASDGGLVDNWDIP
;
A
#
# COMPACT_ATOMS: atom_id res chain seq x y z
N MET A 1 22.73 -8.83 -29.99
CA MET A 1 21.72 -8.26 -29.08
C MET A 1 21.20 -7.03 -29.80
N ALA A 2 19.89 -6.95 -29.99
CA ALA A 2 19.28 -5.75 -30.56
C ALA A 2 19.45 -4.57 -29.59
N VAL A 3 19.41 -3.33 -30.08
CA VAL A 3 19.46 -2.11 -29.23
C VAL A 3 18.43 -2.21 -28.10
N GLY A 4 17.25 -2.75 -28.42
CA GLY A 4 16.20 -2.82 -27.41
C GLY A 4 16.45 -3.79 -26.27
N GLU A 5 16.83 -5.03 -26.61
CA GLU A 5 17.25 -6.05 -25.63
C GLU A 5 18.43 -5.57 -24.76
N TYR A 6 19.27 -4.68 -25.30
CA TYR A 6 20.38 -4.10 -24.55
C TYR A 6 19.90 -3.14 -23.46
N PHE A 7 18.95 -2.26 -23.76
CA PHE A 7 18.36 -1.38 -22.76
C PHE A 7 17.53 -2.16 -21.73
N ASP A 8 16.80 -3.19 -22.14
CA ASP A 8 16.13 -4.11 -21.20
C ASP A 8 17.14 -4.76 -20.26
N TYR A 9 18.27 -5.23 -20.80
CA TYR A 9 19.36 -5.79 -20.00
C TYR A 9 19.96 -4.75 -19.04
N LEU A 10 20.20 -3.51 -19.48
CA LEU A 10 20.75 -2.47 -18.61
C LEU A 10 19.77 -2.07 -17.49
N ALA A 11 18.48 -1.92 -17.82
CA ALA A 11 17.45 -1.47 -16.90
C ALA A 11 16.99 -2.56 -15.91
N ALA A 12 17.14 -3.85 -16.25
CA ALA A 12 16.74 -4.95 -15.37
C ALA A 12 17.50 -5.00 -14.02
N ASP A 13 18.58 -4.23 -13.86
CA ASP A 13 19.44 -4.24 -12.69
C ASP A 13 19.92 -2.81 -12.42
N ILE A 14 19.52 -2.25 -11.27
CA ILE A 14 19.80 -0.85 -10.95
C ILE A 14 21.30 -0.58 -10.76
N ASP A 15 22.03 -1.53 -10.17
CA ASP A 15 23.47 -1.40 -9.96
C ASP A 15 24.21 -1.41 -11.30
N ARG A 16 23.70 -2.17 -12.27
CA ARG A 16 24.21 -2.19 -13.65
C ARG A 16 23.95 -0.88 -14.35
N TRP A 17 22.75 -0.33 -14.24
CA TRP A 17 22.41 0.97 -14.80
C TRP A 17 23.31 2.07 -14.23
N ASP A 18 23.47 2.13 -12.90
CA ASP A 18 24.30 3.14 -12.24
C ASP A 18 25.80 2.99 -12.57
N ALA A 19 26.28 1.75 -12.68
CA ALA A 19 27.64 1.48 -13.14
C ALA A 19 27.85 1.92 -14.60
N TRP A 20 26.85 1.71 -15.46
CA TRP A 20 26.88 2.15 -16.85
C TRP A 20 26.95 3.68 -16.93
N LEU A 21 26.06 4.40 -16.25
CA LEU A 21 26.08 5.86 -16.18
C LEU A 21 27.46 6.34 -15.74
N THR A 22 27.97 5.84 -14.61
CA THR A 22 29.28 6.23 -14.06
C THR A 22 30.44 6.00 -15.03
N THR A 23 30.36 4.95 -15.86
CA THR A 23 31.42 4.60 -16.81
C THR A 23 31.45 5.53 -18.02
N TYR A 24 30.28 6.00 -18.45
CA TYR A 24 30.09 6.71 -19.72
C TYR A 24 29.69 8.18 -19.55
N THR A 25 29.72 8.71 -18.32
CA THR A 25 29.48 10.14 -18.02
C THR A 25 30.49 11.04 -18.73
N ASP A 26 30.00 12.03 -19.49
CA ASP A 26 30.78 13.23 -19.85
C ASP A 26 30.67 14.31 -18.76
N ASP A 27 31.65 15.20 -18.66
CA ASP A 27 31.70 16.34 -17.71
C ASP A 27 30.71 17.48 -18.09
N GLY A 28 29.75 17.21 -18.99
CA GLY A 28 28.75 18.16 -19.48
C GLY A 28 27.56 18.39 -18.52
N ASP A 29 26.89 19.54 -18.64
CA ASP A 29 25.64 19.86 -17.94
C ASP A 29 24.55 20.31 -18.95
N PRO A 30 23.49 19.52 -19.19
CA PRO A 30 23.21 18.22 -18.57
C PRO A 30 24.18 17.13 -19.04
N ALA A 31 24.43 16.16 -18.18
CA ALA A 31 25.25 15.00 -18.52
C ALA A 31 24.63 14.24 -19.70
N VAL A 32 25.44 14.01 -20.72
CA VAL A 32 25.15 13.09 -21.82
C VAL A 32 26.09 11.90 -21.65
N TYR A 33 25.55 10.69 -21.69
CA TYR A 33 26.29 9.45 -21.51
C TYR A 33 26.40 8.76 -22.86
N GLU A 34 27.61 8.37 -23.26
CA GLU A 34 27.86 7.85 -24.61
C GLU A 34 28.61 6.52 -24.61
N GLU A 35 28.07 5.53 -25.32
CA GLU A 35 28.73 4.25 -25.59
C GLU A 35 28.62 3.91 -27.09
N THR A 36 29.72 3.49 -27.71
CA THR A 36 29.64 2.83 -29.03
C THR A 36 29.60 1.32 -28.83
N ARG A 37 28.61 0.66 -29.44
CA ARG A 37 28.39 -0.78 -29.27
C ARG A 37 28.06 -1.46 -30.59
N ASP A 38 28.66 -2.63 -30.82
CA ASP A 38 28.27 -3.51 -31.93
C ASP A 38 26.91 -4.15 -31.61
N THR A 39 25.88 -3.72 -32.35
CA THR A 39 24.56 -4.33 -32.31
C THR A 39 24.26 -4.98 -33.65
N CYS A 40 24.22 -6.32 -33.66
CA CYS A 40 23.89 -7.12 -34.84
C CYS A 40 24.85 -6.95 -36.04
N GLY A 41 26.13 -6.64 -35.78
CA GLY A 41 27.18 -6.54 -36.80
C GLY A 41 27.38 -5.12 -37.36
N GLU A 42 26.71 -4.12 -36.78
CA GLU A 42 26.90 -2.70 -37.07
C GLU A 42 27.20 -1.95 -35.77
N ASP A 43 28.19 -1.05 -35.82
CA ASP A 43 28.50 -0.18 -34.71
C ASP A 43 27.43 0.91 -34.60
N VAL A 44 26.83 1.03 -33.41
CA VAL A 44 25.80 2.00 -33.07
C VAL A 44 26.31 2.86 -31.91
N LEU A 45 26.18 4.17 -32.07
CA LEU A 45 26.38 5.15 -31.01
C LEU A 45 25.10 5.23 -30.18
N ILE A 46 25.22 4.92 -28.90
CA ILE A 46 24.17 5.06 -27.90
C ILE A 46 24.45 6.34 -27.13
N GLN A 47 23.50 7.27 -27.17
CA GLN A 47 23.52 8.48 -26.36
C GLN A 47 22.34 8.44 -25.40
N VAL A 48 22.63 8.64 -24.12
CA VAL A 48 21.63 8.72 -23.07
C VAL A 48 21.70 10.10 -22.46
N SER A 49 20.55 10.73 -22.30
CA SER A 49 20.42 11.99 -21.61
C SER A 49 19.30 11.89 -20.60
N GLN A 50 19.44 12.55 -19.45
CA GLN A 50 18.35 12.58 -18.50
C GLN A 50 17.23 13.48 -19.02
N GLY A 51 16.01 12.94 -19.04
CA GLY A 51 14.81 13.67 -19.43
C GLY A 51 14.53 14.83 -18.48
N ALA A 52 13.71 15.78 -18.95
CA ALA A 52 13.22 16.84 -18.08
C ALA A 52 12.42 16.23 -16.91
N VAL A 53 12.61 16.76 -15.70
CA VAL A 53 11.81 16.29 -14.56
C VAL A 53 10.35 16.65 -14.78
N VAL A 54 9.51 15.62 -14.83
CA VAL A 54 8.06 15.77 -14.99
C VAL A 54 7.44 15.67 -13.60
N SER A 55 6.58 16.62 -13.22
CA SER A 55 5.81 16.49 -11.98
C SER A 55 4.96 15.22 -12.03
N PRO A 56 4.78 14.51 -10.90
CA PRO A 56 3.87 13.38 -10.84
C PRO A 56 2.49 13.80 -11.36
N ILE A 57 1.98 13.08 -12.35
CA ILE A 57 0.57 13.18 -12.71
C ILE A 57 -0.18 12.38 -11.66
N LEU A 58 -1.27 12.92 -11.10
CA LEU A 58 -2.21 12.09 -10.36
C LEU A 58 -2.65 10.97 -11.29
N VAL A 59 -2.22 9.74 -11.01
CA VAL A 59 -2.97 8.60 -11.51
C VAL A 59 -4.26 8.68 -10.71
N ASP A 60 -5.29 9.26 -11.33
CA ASP A 60 -6.65 9.26 -10.82
C ASP A 60 -7.06 7.79 -10.71
N GLY A 61 -6.77 7.21 -9.55
CA GLY A 61 -7.17 5.88 -9.17
C GLY A 61 -8.67 5.92 -8.96
N SER A 62 -9.41 5.82 -10.07
CA SER A 62 -10.75 5.28 -10.09
C SER A 62 -10.78 4.10 -9.12
N LEU A 63 -11.53 4.23 -8.04
CA LEU A 63 -11.74 3.23 -6.98
C LEU A 63 -12.47 1.96 -7.46
N ASP A 64 -12.44 1.66 -8.75
CA ASP A 64 -13.11 0.52 -9.39
C ASP A 64 -12.14 -0.47 -10.04
N ASP A 65 -10.83 -0.21 -10.03
CA ASP A 65 -9.84 -1.23 -10.38
C ASP A 65 -9.20 -1.77 -9.11
N THR A 66 -9.31 -3.09 -8.94
CA THR A 66 -8.61 -3.88 -7.92
C THR A 66 -7.20 -3.34 -7.77
N ILE A 67 -6.92 -2.68 -6.65
CA ILE A 67 -5.58 -2.20 -6.35
C ILE A 67 -4.73 -3.45 -6.20
N ILE A 68 -3.99 -3.80 -7.24
CA ILE A 68 -2.85 -4.69 -7.09
C ILE A 68 -1.86 -3.88 -6.29
N ILE A 69 -1.90 -4.03 -4.97
CA ILE A 69 -0.83 -3.62 -4.08
C ILE A 69 0.37 -4.43 -4.57
N PRO A 70 1.37 -3.81 -5.22
CA PRO A 70 2.51 -4.58 -5.64
C PRO A 70 3.18 -5.09 -4.37
N ASN A 71 3.57 -6.37 -4.37
CA ASN A 71 4.26 -6.96 -3.23
C ASN A 71 5.68 -6.35 -3.21
N ILE A 72 5.84 -5.21 -2.52
CA ILE A 72 7.09 -4.47 -2.48
C ILE A 72 7.47 -4.18 -1.03
N SER A 73 8.69 -4.61 -0.73
CA SER A 73 9.45 -4.37 0.49
C SER A 73 9.20 -3.00 1.12
N ALA A 74 8.46 -2.97 2.22
CA ALA A 74 8.42 -1.83 3.12
C ALA A 74 9.27 -2.12 4.37
N TYR A 75 10.39 -1.42 4.54
CA TYR A 75 11.07 -1.28 5.84
C TYR A 75 10.97 0.19 6.26
N ASN A 76 10.79 0.57 7.53
CA ASN A 76 11.20 -0.02 8.82
C ASN A 76 10.01 -0.13 9.81
N ASP A 77 10.04 -1.11 10.72
CA ASP A 77 9.13 -1.36 11.87
C ASP A 77 7.61 -1.29 11.65
N ARG A 78 7.14 -1.83 10.52
CA ARG A 78 5.72 -2.17 10.34
C ARG A 78 5.51 -3.62 10.78
N ASP A 79 4.93 -3.85 11.95
CA ASP A 79 4.71 -5.23 12.42
C ASP A 79 3.88 -6.03 11.38
N PHE A 80 2.63 -5.64 11.13
CA PHE A 80 1.76 -6.34 10.19
C PHE A 80 0.76 -5.42 9.48
N GLN A 81 0.38 -5.80 8.26
CA GLN A 81 -0.75 -5.21 7.55
C GLN A 81 -1.81 -6.28 7.32
N VAL A 82 -3.03 -6.02 7.79
CA VAL A 82 -4.18 -6.91 7.60
C VAL A 82 -5.17 -6.24 6.66
N THR A 83 -5.68 -6.98 5.70
CA THR A 83 -6.80 -6.56 4.85
C THR A 83 -7.83 -7.66 4.79
N GLU A 84 -9.08 -7.29 4.60
CA GLU A 84 -10.17 -8.22 4.35
C GLU A 84 -10.99 -7.73 3.15
N THR A 85 -11.26 -8.62 2.21
CA THR A 85 -12.08 -8.34 1.03
C THR A 85 -13.12 -9.43 0.83
N VAL A 86 -14.16 -9.14 0.05
CA VAL A 86 -15.22 -10.10 -0.28
C VAL A 86 -15.30 -10.30 -1.79
N SER A 87 -15.54 -11.53 -2.22
CA SER A 87 -15.59 -11.91 -3.65
C SER A 87 -16.72 -11.24 -4.43
N ASP A 88 -17.83 -10.92 -3.74
CA ASP A 88 -18.96 -10.19 -4.29
C ASP A 88 -19.52 -9.26 -3.21
N ALA A 89 -19.37 -7.95 -3.42
CA ALA A 89 -19.89 -6.92 -2.52
C ALA A 89 -21.40 -6.66 -2.72
N ASN A 90 -22.03 -7.18 -3.79
CA ASN A 90 -23.44 -6.98 -4.09
C ASN A 90 -24.18 -8.30 -4.44
N PRO A 91 -24.09 -9.34 -3.57
CA PRO A 91 -24.69 -10.64 -3.83
C PRO A 91 -26.23 -10.60 -3.71
N THR A 92 -26.89 -11.64 -4.21
CA THR A 92 -28.31 -11.86 -3.87
C THR A 92 -28.39 -12.52 -2.49
N GLY A 93 -29.45 -12.21 -1.74
CA GLY A 93 -29.60 -12.78 -0.41
C GLY A 93 -29.69 -14.31 -0.42
N GLY A 94 -28.89 -14.94 0.44
CA GLY A 94 -28.72 -16.40 0.50
C GLY A 94 -27.62 -16.95 -0.43
N ASP A 95 -26.94 -16.11 -1.21
CA ASP A 95 -25.76 -16.51 -1.99
C ASP A 95 -24.57 -16.77 -1.05
N SER A 96 -23.67 -17.65 -1.48
CA SER A 96 -22.37 -17.86 -0.83
C SER A 96 -21.36 -16.86 -1.38
N VAL A 97 -20.67 -16.15 -0.48
CA VAL A 97 -19.54 -15.28 -0.79
C VAL A 97 -18.28 -15.78 -0.09
N VAL A 98 -17.12 -15.48 -0.67
CA VAL A 98 -15.82 -15.82 -0.10
C VAL A 98 -15.17 -14.55 0.40
N TYR A 99 -14.84 -14.53 1.69
CA TYR A 99 -13.99 -13.51 2.27
C TYR A 99 -12.53 -13.93 2.15
N THR A 100 -11.66 -12.96 1.95
CA THR A 100 -10.20 -13.15 1.86
C THR A 100 -9.51 -12.21 2.84
N ILE A 101 -8.90 -12.77 3.88
CA ILE A 101 -8.03 -12.08 4.82
C ILE A 101 -6.59 -12.21 4.34
N THR A 102 -5.89 -11.11 4.17
CA THR A 102 -4.45 -11.09 3.87
C THR A 102 -3.69 -10.52 5.05
N VAL A 103 -2.66 -11.23 5.50
CA VAL A 103 -1.78 -10.83 6.60
C VAL A 103 -0.37 -10.71 6.05
N ALA A 104 0.09 -9.49 5.82
CA ALA A 104 1.44 -9.24 5.32
C ALA A 104 2.39 -8.85 6.47
N ASN A 105 3.50 -9.57 6.62
CA ASN A 105 4.58 -9.18 7.52
C ASN A 105 5.43 -8.11 6.84
N ARG A 106 5.37 -6.89 7.37
CA ARG A 106 6.10 -5.75 6.81
C ARG A 106 7.36 -5.41 7.64
N THR A 107 7.78 -6.27 8.57
CA THR A 107 9.03 -6.10 9.33
C THR A 107 10.22 -6.71 8.62
N SER A 108 11.42 -6.37 9.10
CA SER A 108 12.72 -6.95 8.67
C SER A 108 13.07 -8.29 9.27
N SER A 109 12.18 -8.82 10.09
CA SER A 109 12.35 -10.10 10.76
C SER A 109 11.21 -11.04 10.40
N THR A 110 11.47 -12.33 10.52
CA THR A 110 10.39 -13.31 10.60
C THR A 110 9.57 -13.04 11.86
N LYS A 111 8.25 -13.07 11.72
CA LYS A 111 7.29 -12.86 12.81
C LYS A 111 6.34 -14.03 12.92
N TRP A 112 5.74 -14.20 14.09
CA TRP A 112 4.82 -15.28 14.37
C TRP A 112 3.38 -14.76 14.42
N VAL A 113 2.46 -15.44 13.76
CA VAL A 113 1.02 -15.18 13.85
C VAL A 113 0.39 -16.32 14.63
N ASP A 114 -0.16 -15.99 15.80
CA ASP A 114 -0.80 -16.95 16.70
C ASP A 114 -2.23 -17.28 16.25
N GLU A 115 -2.98 -16.26 15.82
CA GLU A 115 -4.42 -16.35 15.67
C GLU A 115 -4.93 -15.38 14.58
N ILE A 116 -5.86 -15.85 13.76
CA ILE A 116 -6.69 -15.02 12.89
C ILE A 116 -8.14 -15.18 13.34
N LYS A 117 -8.87 -14.07 13.43
CA LYS A 117 -10.30 -14.01 13.69
C LYS A 117 -11.02 -13.26 12.60
N ALA A 118 -12.24 -13.68 12.30
CA ALA A 118 -13.22 -12.92 11.53
C ALA A 118 -14.48 -12.70 12.37
N TYR A 119 -15.02 -11.49 12.28
CA TYR A 119 -16.27 -11.09 12.90
C TYR A 119 -17.28 -10.84 11.79
N ILE A 120 -18.20 -11.77 11.60
CA ILE A 120 -19.28 -11.68 10.61
C ILE A 120 -20.60 -11.27 11.29
N ASN A 121 -21.52 -10.70 10.51
CA ASN A 121 -22.81 -10.26 11.02
C ASN A 121 -23.71 -11.44 11.46
N ASP A 122 -24.58 -11.23 12.46
CA ASP A 122 -25.54 -12.20 13.01
C ASP A 122 -26.43 -12.89 11.96
N ASP A 123 -26.74 -12.20 10.86
CA ASP A 123 -27.59 -12.76 9.80
C ASP A 123 -26.81 -13.59 8.76
N PHE A 124 -25.48 -13.64 8.88
CA PHE A 124 -24.60 -14.40 8.00
C PHE A 124 -24.23 -15.73 8.65
N ILE A 125 -24.05 -16.77 7.82
CA ILE A 125 -23.75 -18.12 8.29
C ILE A 125 -22.43 -18.58 7.69
N TYR A 126 -21.43 -18.80 8.55
CA TYR A 126 -20.17 -19.41 8.14
C TYR A 126 -20.38 -20.84 7.60
N ASP A 127 -19.89 -21.12 6.40
CA ASP A 127 -19.94 -22.44 5.77
C ASP A 127 -18.62 -23.18 5.92
N CYS A 128 -18.41 -23.74 7.12
CA CYS A 128 -17.24 -24.53 7.49
C CYS A 128 -16.97 -25.80 6.65
N ASN A 129 -17.87 -26.19 5.73
CA ASN A 129 -17.66 -27.33 4.83
C ASN A 129 -17.30 -26.88 3.41
N ALA A 130 -17.18 -25.58 3.18
CA ALA A 130 -16.84 -25.06 1.88
C ALA A 130 -15.37 -25.40 1.55
N SER A 131 -15.14 -25.91 0.35
CA SER A 131 -13.79 -26.20 -0.14
C SER A 131 -12.93 -24.94 -0.39
N ALA A 132 -13.50 -23.75 -0.21
CA ALA A 132 -12.81 -22.48 -0.33
C ALA A 132 -12.26 -21.99 1.03
N ASP A 133 -12.45 -22.75 2.10
CA ASP A 133 -11.94 -22.43 3.42
C ASP A 133 -10.50 -22.92 3.55
N GLN A 134 -9.55 -22.06 3.19
CA GLN A 134 -8.16 -22.43 3.00
C GLN A 134 -7.24 -21.37 3.58
N ILE A 135 -6.11 -21.84 4.12
CA ILE A 135 -4.97 -20.99 4.45
C ILE A 135 -3.84 -21.25 3.48
N THR A 136 -3.17 -20.20 3.04
CA THR A 136 -2.00 -20.28 2.16
C THR A 136 -0.84 -19.59 2.83
N PHE A 137 0.22 -20.36 3.08
CA PHE A 137 1.50 -19.85 3.58
C PHE A 137 2.46 -19.52 2.43
N PRO A 138 3.47 -18.65 2.67
CA PRO A 138 4.45 -18.29 1.66
C PRO A 138 5.16 -19.49 1.03
N GLY A 139 5.01 -19.65 -0.29
CA GLY A 139 5.67 -20.73 -1.04
C GLY A 139 5.12 -22.14 -0.77
N VAL A 140 3.97 -22.25 -0.11
CA VAL A 140 3.27 -23.51 0.18
C VAL A 140 1.94 -23.54 -0.59
N ASP A 141 1.49 -24.73 -0.99
CA ASP A 141 0.16 -24.90 -1.57
C ASP A 141 -0.93 -24.61 -0.51
N PRO A 142 -2.14 -24.15 -0.90
CA PRO A 142 -3.23 -23.93 0.04
C PRO A 142 -3.58 -25.19 0.84
N GLU A 143 -3.80 -25.03 2.14
CA GLU A 143 -4.22 -26.08 3.06
C GLU A 143 -5.64 -25.80 3.58
N ASP A 144 -6.49 -26.82 3.62
CA ASP A 144 -7.83 -26.70 4.20
C ASP A 144 -7.70 -26.42 5.71
N ILE A 145 -8.43 -25.43 6.20
CA ILE A 145 -8.38 -25.01 7.60
C ILE A 145 -9.75 -25.08 8.26
N ASP A 146 -9.80 -25.55 9.50
CA ASP A 146 -11.02 -25.65 10.31
C ASP A 146 -10.87 -24.69 11.52
N PRO A 147 -11.82 -23.77 11.76
CA PRO A 147 -11.82 -22.98 12.98
C PRO A 147 -12.03 -23.90 14.18
N ASP A 148 -11.01 -23.99 15.03
CA ASP A 148 -10.96 -24.74 16.28
C ASP A 148 -10.49 -26.22 16.21
N HIS A 149 -9.31 -26.46 15.61
CA HIS A 149 -8.64 -27.77 15.65
C HIS A 149 -8.22 -28.23 17.08
N ARG A 150 -8.39 -27.41 18.14
CA ARG A 150 -7.99 -27.77 19.52
C ARG A 150 -9.02 -28.61 20.27
N ASP A 151 -10.32 -28.49 19.95
CA ASP A 151 -11.35 -29.32 20.55
C ASP A 151 -11.87 -30.34 19.52
N HIS A 152 -11.41 -31.59 19.69
CA HIS A 152 -11.86 -32.78 18.97
C HIS A 152 -13.38 -33.06 19.12
N GLY A 153 -14.25 -32.16 18.65
CA GLY A 153 -15.69 -32.34 18.80
C GLY A 153 -16.60 -31.17 18.43
N HIS A 154 -16.13 -29.96 18.11
CA HIS A 154 -17.02 -28.88 17.67
C HIS A 154 -17.10 -28.79 16.15
N PHE A 155 -17.60 -29.87 15.54
CA PHE A 155 -18.02 -29.86 14.15
C PHE A 155 -19.19 -28.88 14.01
N CYS A 156 -18.95 -27.69 13.44
CA CYS A 156 -19.97 -26.85 12.82
C CYS A 156 -21.34 -26.94 13.50
N SER A 157 -21.42 -26.74 14.81
CA SER A 157 -22.73 -26.64 15.44
C SER A 157 -23.31 -25.37 14.88
N GLY A 158 -24.42 -25.49 14.16
CA GLY A 158 -25.11 -24.41 13.45
C GLY A 158 -25.71 -23.35 14.39
N ASP A 159 -24.95 -22.95 15.39
CA ASP A 159 -25.25 -21.94 16.40
C ASP A 159 -24.54 -20.63 16.00
N GLY A 160 -24.66 -20.20 14.74
CA GLY A 160 -24.38 -18.82 14.29
C GLY A 160 -23.16 -18.16 14.93
N ASP A 161 -22.02 -18.86 15.01
CA ASP A 161 -20.81 -18.32 15.63
C ASP A 161 -20.31 -17.13 14.78
N ARG A 162 -20.49 -15.94 15.34
CA ARG A 162 -20.15 -14.65 14.73
C ARG A 162 -18.65 -14.39 14.71
N ASP A 163 -17.94 -15.08 15.62
CA ASP A 163 -16.53 -14.93 15.89
C ASP A 163 -15.82 -16.20 15.40
N ILE A 164 -15.41 -16.22 14.14
CA ILE A 164 -14.67 -17.34 13.57
C ILE A 164 -13.21 -17.18 14.01
N THR A 165 -12.63 -18.20 14.64
CA THR A 165 -11.25 -18.14 15.15
C THR A 165 -10.44 -19.30 14.59
N TRP A 166 -9.36 -18.97 13.88
CA TRP A 166 -8.37 -19.92 13.39
C TRP A 166 -7.08 -19.80 14.21
N ASP A 167 -6.72 -20.89 14.88
CA ASP A 167 -5.50 -20.99 15.67
C ASP A 167 -4.35 -21.48 14.79
N LEU A 168 -3.38 -20.60 14.54
CA LEU A 168 -2.24 -20.90 13.68
C LEU A 168 -1.07 -21.52 14.45
N GLY A 169 -1.22 -21.71 15.76
CA GLY A 169 -0.16 -22.25 16.63
C GLY A 169 0.28 -23.68 16.26
N PHE A 170 -0.52 -24.41 15.48
CA PHE A 170 -0.19 -25.75 14.97
C PHE A 170 0.61 -25.72 13.65
N PHE A 171 0.51 -24.65 12.86
CA PHE A 171 1.04 -24.58 11.50
C PHE A 171 2.48 -24.04 11.40
N ASP A 172 3.18 -23.88 12.54
CA ASP A 172 4.42 -23.13 12.59
C ASP A 172 4.25 -21.77 11.88
N GLY A 173 3.25 -20.97 12.29
CA GLY A 173 2.74 -19.72 11.68
C GLY A 173 3.72 -18.55 11.54
N PHE A 174 4.95 -18.83 11.14
CA PHE A 174 5.99 -17.89 10.83
C PHE A 174 5.76 -17.31 9.44
N ILE A 175 5.73 -15.98 9.38
CA ILE A 175 5.78 -15.23 8.12
C ILE A 175 7.16 -14.59 8.02
N GLY A 176 7.90 -14.91 6.96
CA GLY A 176 9.17 -14.25 6.65
C GLY A 176 8.98 -12.76 6.37
N SER A 177 10.10 -12.04 6.28
CA SER A 177 10.04 -10.62 5.96
C SER A 177 9.43 -10.39 4.59
N GLN A 178 8.44 -9.48 4.49
CA GLN A 178 7.71 -9.13 3.27
C GLN A 178 6.90 -10.28 2.66
N GLU A 179 6.72 -11.36 3.41
CA GLU A 179 5.84 -12.44 3.02
C GLU A 179 4.41 -12.19 3.54
N GLU A 180 3.46 -12.94 3.00
CA GLU A 180 2.04 -12.83 3.36
C GLU A 180 1.40 -14.20 3.56
N ILE A 181 0.47 -14.26 4.51
CA ILE A 181 -0.50 -15.35 4.64
C ILE A 181 -1.82 -14.88 4.04
N THR A 182 -2.48 -15.77 3.33
CA THR A 182 -3.86 -15.56 2.88
C THR A 182 -4.76 -16.60 3.54
N LEU A 183 -5.85 -16.16 4.13
CA LEU A 183 -6.93 -17.02 4.64
C LEU A 183 -8.21 -16.68 3.89
N THR A 184 -8.83 -17.68 3.28
CA THR A 184 -10.15 -17.57 2.68
C THR A 184 -11.17 -18.32 3.51
N TYR A 185 -12.37 -17.76 3.63
CA TYR A 185 -13.47 -18.40 4.33
C TYR A 185 -14.81 -18.06 3.69
N THR A 186 -15.73 -19.02 3.70
CA THR A 186 -16.99 -18.94 2.96
C THR A 186 -18.14 -18.63 3.88
N VAL A 187 -19.00 -17.72 3.45
CA VAL A 187 -20.17 -17.29 4.23
C VAL A 187 -21.39 -17.29 3.34
N VAL A 188 -22.50 -17.81 3.86
CA VAL A 188 -23.82 -17.68 3.27
C VAL A 188 -24.44 -16.39 3.77
N THR A 189 -24.79 -15.52 2.82
CA THR A 189 -25.34 -14.19 3.08
C THR A 189 -26.78 -14.25 3.58
N SER A 190 -27.20 -13.19 4.30
CA SER A 190 -28.59 -13.01 4.73
C SER A 190 -29.56 -13.00 3.55
N THR A 191 -30.80 -13.43 3.75
CA THR A 191 -31.87 -13.22 2.75
C THR A 191 -32.52 -11.84 2.85
N ASP A 192 -32.25 -11.12 3.93
CA ASP A 192 -32.80 -9.79 4.18
C ASP A 192 -31.94 -8.72 3.51
N ALA A 193 -32.60 -7.66 3.03
CA ALA A 193 -31.90 -6.53 2.43
C ALA A 193 -31.24 -5.69 3.54
N GLY A 194 -29.98 -5.33 3.34
CA GLY A 194 -29.19 -4.62 4.34
C GLY A 194 -27.74 -4.43 3.92
N THR A 195 -27.00 -3.70 4.74
CA THR A 195 -25.55 -3.53 4.65
C THR A 195 -24.93 -4.32 5.78
N TYR A 196 -24.00 -5.20 5.43
CA TYR A 196 -23.36 -6.14 6.32
C TYR A 196 -21.85 -5.91 6.26
N CYS A 197 -21.20 -5.80 7.40
CA CYS A 197 -19.78 -5.45 7.47
C CYS A 197 -19.04 -6.48 8.31
N SER A 198 -17.87 -6.89 7.80
CA SER A 198 -16.98 -7.85 8.46
C SER A 198 -15.67 -7.20 8.88
N GLU A 199 -15.21 -7.57 10.08
CA GLU A 199 -13.89 -7.23 10.60
C GLU A 199 -13.02 -8.48 10.73
N ALA A 200 -11.80 -8.40 10.25
CA ALA A 200 -10.75 -9.35 10.56
C ALA A 200 -9.85 -8.81 11.66
N LYS A 201 -9.44 -9.69 12.57
CA LYS A 201 -8.48 -9.42 13.63
C LYS A 201 -7.38 -10.46 13.61
N VAL A 202 -6.14 -10.03 13.67
CA VAL A 202 -4.96 -10.90 13.65
C VAL A 202 -4.12 -10.63 14.86
N LYS A 203 -3.59 -11.68 15.47
CA LYS A 203 -2.65 -11.60 16.59
C LYS A 203 -1.25 -12.03 16.16
N PRO A 204 -0.46 -11.11 15.62
CA PRO A 204 0.97 -11.32 15.59
C PRO A 204 1.59 -11.11 16.97
N ASP A 205 2.34 -12.10 17.43
CA ASP A 205 2.97 -12.10 18.76
C ASP A 205 1.95 -11.81 19.91
N GLU A 206 2.04 -10.65 20.59
CA GLU A 206 1.16 -10.25 21.72
C GLU A 206 0.18 -9.12 21.40
N ASN A 207 0.19 -8.60 20.16
CA ASN A 207 -0.60 -7.41 19.78
C ASN A 207 -1.72 -7.76 18.80
N ASP A 208 -2.86 -7.10 18.97
CA ASP A 208 -4.06 -7.29 18.15
C ASP A 208 -4.05 -6.29 16.99
N ASN A 209 -4.11 -6.72 15.72
CA ASN A 209 -4.31 -5.87 14.54
C ASN A 209 -5.70 -6.11 13.94
N LYS A 210 -6.47 -5.04 13.66
CA LYS A 210 -7.86 -5.11 13.17
C LYS A 210 -8.05 -4.37 11.85
N THR A 211 -8.96 -4.85 11.00
CA THR A 211 -9.30 -4.17 9.73
C THR A 211 -10.35 -3.07 9.87
N GLY A 212 -11.14 -3.01 10.96
CA GLY A 212 -12.10 -1.92 11.20
C GLY A 212 -13.43 -2.04 10.44
N GLN A 213 -13.96 -3.26 10.28
CA GLN A 213 -15.23 -3.55 9.59
C GLN A 213 -15.30 -3.13 8.10
N THR A 214 -14.19 -3.19 7.39
CA THR A 214 -14.08 -2.63 6.02
C THR A 214 -14.57 -3.56 4.91
N ALA A 215 -14.88 -4.83 5.20
CA ALA A 215 -15.36 -5.77 4.19
C ALA A 215 -16.90 -5.74 4.13
N ILE A 216 -17.43 -4.94 3.19
CA ILE A 216 -18.85 -4.60 3.08
C ILE A 216 -19.56 -5.50 2.06
N VAL A 217 -20.70 -6.05 2.45
CA VAL A 217 -21.67 -6.75 1.60
C VAL A 217 -23.00 -6.00 1.62
N GLN A 218 -23.47 -5.59 0.44
CA GLN A 218 -24.74 -4.93 0.23
C GLN A 218 -25.76 -5.89 -0.40
N ILE A 219 -26.86 -6.15 0.31
CA ILE A 219 -27.97 -6.95 -0.21
C ILE A 219 -29.14 -6.01 -0.54
N GLY A 220 -29.58 -6.03 -1.80
CA GLY A 220 -30.64 -5.14 -2.30
C GLY A 220 -30.14 -3.81 -2.85
N SER A 221 -31.07 -2.92 -3.22
CA SER A 221 -30.79 -1.76 -4.08
C SER A 221 -30.49 -0.45 -3.36
N THR A 222 -30.49 -0.43 -2.02
CA THR A 222 -30.30 0.80 -1.24
C THR A 222 -29.10 0.62 -0.32
N PRO A 223 -27.96 1.27 -0.62
CA PRO A 223 -26.83 1.31 0.29
C PRO A 223 -27.25 1.83 1.66
N GLY A 224 -26.91 1.08 2.71
CA GLY A 224 -27.06 1.46 4.11
C GLY A 224 -25.70 1.71 4.76
N LEU A 225 -25.71 1.75 6.09
CA LEU A 225 -24.53 1.89 6.93
C LEU A 225 -24.25 0.54 7.61
N CYS A 226 -22.99 0.32 7.97
CA CYS A 226 -22.62 -0.80 8.83
C CYS A 226 -23.35 -0.67 10.17
N PRO A 227 -23.88 -1.77 10.73
CA PRO A 227 -24.38 -1.76 12.09
C PRO A 227 -23.27 -1.33 13.07
N ASP A 228 -23.65 -0.58 14.10
CA ASP A 228 -22.76 -0.05 15.13
C ASP A 228 -21.67 0.91 14.57
N GLU A 229 -20.54 0.99 15.28
CA GLU A 229 -19.40 1.84 14.93
C GLU A 229 -18.53 1.23 13.83
N ALA A 230 -18.34 1.97 12.73
CA ALA A 230 -17.47 1.56 11.64
C ALA A 230 -16.84 2.77 10.92
N MET A 231 -15.53 2.71 10.67
CA MET A 231 -14.78 3.81 10.08
C MET A 231 -13.82 3.30 9.00
N VAL A 232 -13.83 3.96 7.85
CA VAL A 232 -12.80 3.80 6.84
C VAL A 232 -11.85 4.99 6.90
N VAL A 233 -10.58 4.72 7.20
CA VAL A 233 -9.53 5.72 7.11
C VAL A 233 -8.82 5.55 5.77
N THR A 234 -8.80 6.60 4.96
CA THR A 234 -8.11 6.63 3.67
C THR A 234 -7.02 7.68 3.72
N LYS A 235 -5.85 7.35 3.17
CA LYS A 235 -4.74 8.29 3.02
C LYS A 235 -4.32 8.37 1.56
N THR A 236 -4.21 9.59 1.05
CA THR A 236 -3.74 9.85 -0.32
C THR A 236 -2.76 11.02 -0.32
N TRP A 237 -1.92 11.08 -1.35
CA TRP A 237 -1.25 12.32 -1.71
C TRP A 237 -2.07 13.02 -2.80
N THR A 238 -2.30 14.32 -2.64
CA THR A 238 -3.19 15.11 -3.51
C THR A 238 -2.43 16.00 -4.48
N SER A 239 -1.15 16.23 -4.24
CA SER A 239 -0.24 16.86 -5.21
C SER A 239 1.21 16.66 -4.82
N ALA A 240 2.11 16.71 -5.81
CA ALA A 240 3.55 16.77 -5.61
C ALA A 240 4.15 17.80 -6.58
N THR A 241 4.72 18.87 -6.05
CA THR A 241 5.33 19.95 -6.83
C THR A 241 6.84 19.90 -6.69
N LEU A 242 7.55 19.73 -7.81
CA LEU A 242 9.01 19.82 -7.82
C LEU A 242 9.46 21.25 -7.47
N VAL A 243 10.31 21.37 -6.47
CA VAL A 243 10.91 22.64 -6.02
C VAL A 243 12.30 22.80 -6.62
N SER A 244 13.13 21.76 -6.57
CA SER A 244 14.48 21.77 -7.11
C SER A 244 15.03 20.37 -7.36
N THR A 245 16.07 20.31 -8.19
CA THR A 245 16.86 19.09 -8.45
C THR A 245 18.32 19.39 -8.19
N ASN A 246 18.98 18.55 -7.40
CA ASN A 246 20.42 18.55 -7.21
C ASN A 246 21.03 17.44 -8.08
N THR A 247 21.69 17.86 -9.15
CA THR A 247 22.35 16.98 -10.13
C THR A 247 23.81 16.65 -9.77
N SER A 248 24.32 17.18 -8.65
CA SER A 248 25.70 16.93 -8.19
C SER A 248 25.89 15.61 -7.44
N THR A 249 24.80 14.87 -7.22
CA THR A 249 24.79 13.54 -6.59
C THR A 249 24.30 12.53 -7.60
N THR A 250 24.76 11.28 -7.52
CA THR A 250 24.19 10.17 -8.29
C THR A 250 23.75 9.09 -7.29
N PRO A 251 22.46 8.72 -7.23
CA PRO A 251 21.33 9.30 -7.98
C PRO A 251 21.07 10.77 -7.64
N TYR A 252 20.34 11.46 -8.53
CA TYR A 252 19.94 12.85 -8.31
C TYR A 252 19.06 12.96 -7.07
N GLN A 253 19.21 14.06 -6.34
CA GLN A 253 18.35 14.37 -5.21
C GLN A 253 17.32 15.40 -5.63
N TYR A 254 16.07 15.12 -5.34
CA TYR A 254 14.92 15.95 -5.66
C TYR A 254 14.34 16.56 -4.40
N THR A 255 13.92 17.83 -4.50
CA THR A 255 13.12 18.49 -3.48
C THR A 255 11.70 18.67 -3.98
N PHE A 256 10.72 18.14 -3.26
CA PHE A 256 9.29 18.31 -3.56
C PHE A 256 8.55 18.99 -2.41
N THR A 257 7.49 19.71 -2.74
CA THR A 257 6.40 19.99 -1.82
C THR A 257 5.27 18.99 -2.12
N VAL A 258 4.91 18.16 -1.14
CA VAL A 258 3.89 17.12 -1.29
C VAL A 258 2.73 17.38 -0.35
N ALA A 259 1.52 17.42 -0.90
CA ALA A 259 0.29 17.55 -0.13
C ALA A 259 -0.32 16.17 0.12
N PHE A 260 -0.77 15.94 1.35
CA PHE A 260 -1.46 14.73 1.77
C PHE A 260 -2.88 15.06 2.24
N GLU A 261 -3.77 14.10 2.06
CA GLU A 261 -5.14 14.11 2.59
C GLU A 261 -5.39 12.79 3.31
N ILE A 262 -5.84 12.91 4.57
CA ILE A 262 -6.43 11.83 5.34
C ILE A 262 -7.94 12.07 5.35
N LYS A 263 -8.70 11.06 4.91
CA LYS A 263 -10.16 11.07 4.89
C LYS A 263 -10.67 10.00 5.83
N LEU A 264 -11.64 10.39 6.65
CA LEU A 264 -12.26 9.59 7.69
C LEU A 264 -13.74 9.47 7.32
N ASP A 265 -14.14 8.32 6.82
CA ASP A 265 -15.52 8.03 6.43
C ASP A 265 -16.19 7.21 7.53
N ASN A 266 -17.12 7.81 8.27
CA ASN A 266 -17.95 7.07 9.21
C ASN A 266 -19.02 6.33 8.39
N ILE A 267 -18.78 5.03 8.22
CA ILE A 267 -19.67 4.13 7.49
C ILE A 267 -20.63 3.39 8.43
N GLY A 268 -20.55 3.62 9.74
CA GLY A 268 -21.39 3.03 10.78
C GLY A 268 -22.68 3.81 11.05
N GLU A 269 -23.62 3.17 11.75
CA GLU A 269 -24.88 3.77 12.22
C GLU A 269 -24.68 4.70 13.44
N ASP A 270 -23.58 4.54 14.17
CA ASP A 270 -23.25 5.34 15.34
C ASP A 270 -22.29 6.51 15.01
N ASP A 271 -22.39 7.59 15.77
CA ASP A 271 -21.43 8.70 15.71
C ASP A 271 -20.11 8.26 16.36
N LEU A 272 -18.98 8.69 15.79
CA LEU A 272 -17.64 8.35 16.29
C LEU A 272 -16.86 9.59 16.68
N ASP A 273 -16.15 9.53 17.81
CA ASP A 273 -15.29 10.61 18.29
C ASP A 273 -13.82 10.21 18.15
N ILE A 274 -13.04 11.07 17.47
CA ILE A 274 -11.61 10.88 17.22
C ILE A 274 -10.81 11.63 18.28
N ASP A 275 -9.97 10.91 19.01
CA ASP A 275 -9.08 11.48 20.05
C ASP A 275 -7.70 11.85 19.48
N ASP A 276 -7.08 10.91 18.75
CA ASP A 276 -5.73 11.09 18.19
C ASP A 276 -5.64 10.66 16.71
N ILE A 277 -4.80 11.36 15.95
CA ILE A 277 -4.32 10.93 14.63
C ILE A 277 -2.79 10.98 14.65
N ASN A 278 -2.14 9.89 14.26
CA ASN A 278 -0.69 9.84 14.11
C ASN A 278 -0.34 9.51 12.65
N ASP A 279 0.45 10.37 12.03
CA ASP A 279 0.90 10.18 10.67
C ASP A 279 2.41 10.03 10.64
N LEU A 280 2.88 8.85 10.26
CA LEU A 280 4.28 8.60 9.98
C LEU A 280 4.53 8.90 8.49
N VAL A 281 5.17 10.04 8.19
CA VAL A 281 5.47 10.41 6.80
C VAL A 281 6.68 9.64 6.27
N PRO A 282 6.88 9.53 4.94
CA PRO A 282 7.98 8.73 4.41
C PRO A 282 9.36 9.26 4.83
N LEU A 283 10.37 8.40 4.80
CA LEU A 283 11.74 8.81 5.09
C LEU A 283 12.20 9.91 4.12
N GLY A 284 12.81 10.97 4.65
CA GLY A 284 13.21 12.15 3.87
C GLY A 284 12.10 13.17 3.63
N PHE A 285 10.90 12.93 4.16
CA PHE A 285 9.79 13.89 4.19
C PHE A 285 9.75 14.57 5.55
N SER A 286 9.35 15.85 5.55
CA SER A 286 9.12 16.60 6.78
C SER A 286 7.88 17.48 6.67
N TYR A 287 7.03 17.44 7.69
CA TYR A 287 5.88 18.31 7.87
C TYR A 287 6.28 19.77 7.71
N THR A 288 5.49 20.50 6.92
CA THR A 288 5.73 21.90 6.62
C THR A 288 4.59 22.76 7.17
N ALA A 289 3.35 22.44 6.80
CA ALA A 289 2.20 23.21 7.23
C ALA A 289 0.89 22.42 7.10
N MET A 290 -0.06 22.72 7.97
CA MET A 290 -1.46 22.35 7.80
C MET A 290 -2.04 23.05 6.57
N ASP A 291 -2.93 22.34 5.88
CA ASP A 291 -3.85 22.90 4.92
C ASP A 291 -5.26 22.96 5.56
N PHE A 292 -5.69 24.18 5.89
CA PHE A 292 -6.95 24.44 6.58
C PHE A 292 -8.19 24.40 5.66
N THR A 293 -8.07 23.84 4.46
CA THR A 293 -9.22 23.63 3.55
C THR A 293 -9.98 22.33 3.79
N GLY A 294 -9.44 21.41 4.61
CA GLY A 294 -10.16 20.25 5.13
C GLY A 294 -11.12 20.60 6.26
N ASP A 295 -11.85 19.60 6.75
CA ASP A 295 -12.79 19.74 7.88
C ASP A 295 -12.06 19.87 9.23
N ILE A 296 -10.98 19.13 9.41
CA ILE A 296 -10.14 19.16 10.61
C ILE A 296 -9.09 20.26 10.43
N THR A 297 -9.24 21.33 11.20
CA THR A 297 -8.39 22.54 11.13
C THR A 297 -7.48 22.71 12.34
N THR A 298 -7.46 21.74 13.25
CA THR A 298 -6.55 21.73 14.40
C THR A 298 -5.13 21.46 13.91
N ALA A 299 -4.17 22.28 14.34
CA ALA A 299 -2.76 22.07 14.05
C ALA A 299 -2.22 20.85 14.82
N PRO A 300 -1.18 20.17 14.32
CA PRO A 300 -0.58 19.04 15.03
C PRO A 300 -0.09 19.48 16.41
N SER A 301 -0.31 18.63 17.41
CA SER A 301 0.13 18.82 18.80
C SER A 301 1.65 18.69 18.90
N SER A 302 2.25 17.81 18.08
CA SER A 302 3.70 17.68 17.97
C SER A 302 4.14 17.06 16.64
N THR A 303 5.43 17.22 16.36
CA THR A 303 6.17 16.47 15.34
C THR A 303 7.41 15.90 16.01
N ALA A 304 7.73 14.64 15.73
CA ALA A 304 8.86 13.95 16.32
C ALA A 304 9.51 13.01 15.30
N THR A 305 10.81 12.77 15.42
CA THR A 305 11.45 11.69 14.67
C THR A 305 11.25 10.40 15.45
N GLU A 306 10.66 9.40 14.80
CA GLU A 306 10.53 8.07 15.36
C GLU A 306 11.91 7.38 15.27
N GLU A 307 12.40 6.85 16.41
CA GLU A 307 13.80 6.43 16.56
C GLU A 307 14.15 5.16 15.77
N THR A 308 13.21 4.24 15.59
CA THR A 308 13.46 2.94 14.93
C THR A 308 13.51 3.09 13.41
N THR A 309 12.66 3.95 12.85
CA THR A 309 12.46 4.15 11.42
C THR A 309 13.19 5.38 10.88
N GLY A 310 13.48 6.36 11.74
CA GLY A 310 14.03 7.67 11.35
C GLY A 310 13.05 8.56 10.60
N ARG A 311 11.78 8.15 10.49
CA ARG A 311 10.70 8.90 9.84
C ARG A 311 10.16 9.96 10.78
N GLU A 312 9.58 11.01 10.21
CA GLU A 312 8.88 11.99 11.03
C GLU A 312 7.44 11.51 11.29
N GLU A 313 7.06 11.53 12.56
CA GLU A 313 5.71 11.31 13.06
C GLU A 313 5.07 12.67 13.34
N ILE A 314 3.87 12.87 12.80
CA ILE A 314 3.03 14.04 13.03
C ILE A 314 1.86 13.58 13.89
N ILE A 315 1.67 14.22 15.04
CA ILE A 315 0.68 13.83 16.03
C ILE A 315 -0.36 14.94 16.14
N TRP A 316 -1.63 14.60 16.00
CA TRP A 316 -2.77 15.44 16.32
C TRP A 316 -3.50 14.83 17.51
N THR A 317 -3.61 15.60 18.59
CA THR A 317 -4.42 15.24 19.76
C THR A 317 -5.53 16.25 19.89
N PHE A 318 -6.75 15.77 20.02
CA PHE A 318 -7.95 16.59 20.04
C PHE A 318 -8.45 16.80 21.48
N SER A 319 -8.93 18.01 21.77
CA SER A 319 -9.52 18.34 23.06
C SER A 319 -10.39 19.60 22.90
N PRO A 320 -11.71 19.47 22.72
CA PRO A 320 -12.46 18.21 22.69
C PRO A 320 -12.16 17.37 21.45
N ASP A 321 -12.51 16.10 21.53
CA ASP A 321 -12.45 15.09 20.47
C ASP A 321 -13.19 15.57 19.22
N VAL A 322 -12.77 15.05 18.06
CA VAL A 322 -13.38 15.40 16.77
C VAL A 322 -14.49 14.40 16.44
N SER A 323 -15.73 14.86 16.55
CA SER A 323 -16.90 14.06 16.20
C SER A 323 -17.12 13.93 14.69
N VAL A 324 -17.34 12.69 14.23
CA VAL A 324 -17.72 12.30 12.88
C VAL A 324 -19.10 11.65 12.94
N SER A 325 -20.12 12.38 12.50
CA SER A 325 -21.48 11.85 12.51
C SER A 325 -21.64 10.65 11.59
N SER A 326 -22.54 9.74 11.96
CA SER A 326 -22.92 8.56 11.17
C SER A 326 -23.22 8.93 9.70
N GLY A 327 -22.65 8.16 8.77
CA GLY A 327 -22.80 8.35 7.33
C GLY A 327 -22.16 9.62 6.76
N THR A 328 -21.29 10.29 7.54
CA THR A 328 -20.56 11.49 7.09
C THR A 328 -19.06 11.25 7.05
N SER A 329 -18.31 12.24 6.57
CA SER A 329 -16.86 12.18 6.55
C SER A 329 -16.20 13.46 7.05
N LYS A 330 -14.95 13.31 7.46
CA LYS A 330 -14.03 14.42 7.76
C LYS A 330 -12.74 14.27 6.95
N THR A 331 -12.16 15.40 6.60
CA THR A 331 -10.85 15.45 5.94
C THR A 331 -9.84 16.24 6.77
N LEU A 332 -8.61 15.74 6.82
CA LEU A 332 -7.43 16.41 7.36
C LEU A 332 -6.42 16.55 6.23
N LYS A 333 -5.92 17.76 6.00
CA LYS A 333 -4.96 18.04 4.92
C LYS A 333 -3.72 18.73 5.46
N TYR A 334 -2.57 18.34 4.92
CA TYR A 334 -1.30 18.94 5.29
C TYR A 334 -0.27 18.82 4.15
N THR A 335 0.82 19.53 4.30
CA THR A 335 1.92 19.56 3.34
C THR A 335 3.23 19.19 3.99
N THR A 336 4.09 18.55 3.20
CA THR A 336 5.44 18.16 3.55
C THR A 336 6.43 18.69 2.53
N THR A 337 7.68 18.80 2.96
CA THR A 337 8.84 18.96 2.08
C THR A 337 9.55 17.62 2.03
N ALA A 338 9.79 17.09 0.84
CA ALA A 338 10.54 15.86 0.62
C ALA A 338 11.89 16.18 0.01
N VAL A 339 12.98 15.63 0.58
CA VAL A 339 14.34 15.69 0.01
C VAL A 339 14.83 14.26 -0.17
N VAL A 340 14.70 13.77 -1.39
CA VAL A 340 14.67 12.33 -1.68
C VAL A 340 15.31 12.01 -3.03
N THR A 341 15.73 10.78 -3.24
CA THR A 341 16.20 10.29 -4.55
C THR A 341 15.06 9.56 -5.25
N ARG A 342 15.31 8.94 -6.41
CA ARG A 342 14.37 7.94 -6.95
C ARG A 342 14.12 6.83 -5.92
N GLY A 343 12.88 6.34 -5.86
CA GLY A 343 12.45 5.35 -4.88
C GLY A 343 10.94 5.26 -4.70
N ASN A 344 10.50 4.30 -3.89
CA ASN A 344 9.12 4.20 -3.42
C ASN A 344 9.06 4.68 -1.96
N TYR A 345 8.17 5.63 -1.71
CA TYR A 345 8.03 6.31 -0.43
C TYR A 345 6.62 6.09 0.09
N TYR A 346 6.51 5.55 1.30
CA TYR A 346 5.22 5.21 1.89
C TYR A 346 4.94 6.08 3.10
N SER A 347 3.70 6.54 3.21
CA SER A 347 3.21 7.36 4.31
C SER A 347 2.09 6.59 4.99
N ASP A 348 2.15 6.43 6.31
CA ASP A 348 1.24 5.55 7.06
C ASP A 348 0.47 6.38 8.10
N VAL A 349 -0.83 6.15 8.26
CA VAL A 349 -1.65 6.86 9.26
C VAL A 349 -2.23 5.87 10.28
N LEU A 350 -2.37 6.33 11.51
CA LEU A 350 -3.13 5.69 12.56
C LEU A 350 -4.17 6.68 13.08
N THR A 351 -5.29 6.17 13.55
CA THR A 351 -6.35 6.98 14.16
C THR A 351 -6.85 6.26 15.40
N ASP A 352 -6.97 6.98 16.51
CA ASP A 352 -7.57 6.50 17.75
C ASP A 352 -9.01 6.95 17.86
N PHE A 353 -9.86 6.05 18.35
CA PHE A 353 -11.27 6.27 18.58
C PHE A 353 -11.55 6.00 20.07
N ASP A 354 -12.33 6.87 20.71
CA ASP A 354 -12.80 6.72 22.10
C ASP A 354 -11.75 6.90 23.23
N GLY A 355 -10.57 7.48 22.92
CA GLY A 355 -9.62 8.02 23.90
C GLY A 355 -9.07 7.03 24.93
N ASP A 356 -9.07 5.74 24.59
CA ASP A 356 -8.39 4.70 25.35
C ASP A 356 -6.86 4.80 25.16
N VAL A 357 -6.09 3.89 25.77
CA VAL A 357 -4.63 3.93 25.62
C VAL A 357 -4.24 3.62 24.17
N PHE A 358 -3.84 4.65 23.42
CA PHE A 358 -3.29 4.53 22.07
C PHE A 358 -2.00 3.69 22.05
N THR A 359 -2.14 2.39 21.79
CA THR A 359 -1.01 1.50 21.57
C THR A 359 -0.68 1.46 20.08
N LYS A 360 0.48 2.03 19.71
CA LYS A 360 0.96 2.14 18.33
C LYS A 360 1.08 0.81 17.57
N ASP A 361 1.02 -0.31 18.28
CA ASP A 361 1.23 -1.66 17.75
C ASP A 361 -0.08 -2.37 17.31
N LYS A 362 -1.25 -1.71 17.35
CA LYS A 362 -2.57 -2.39 17.32
C LYS A 362 -3.51 -2.15 16.12
N TYR A 363 -3.09 -1.50 15.04
CA TYR A 363 -4.01 -1.22 13.94
C TYR A 363 -3.39 -1.33 12.56
N THR A 364 -4.25 -1.60 11.58
CA THR A 364 -3.90 -1.56 10.16
C THR A 364 -3.81 -0.13 9.68
N TRP A 365 -2.75 0.19 8.96
CA TRP A 365 -2.42 1.55 8.56
C TRP A 365 -2.89 1.76 7.11
N PRO A 366 -3.73 2.78 6.82
CA PRO A 366 -3.88 3.27 5.47
C PRO A 366 -2.54 3.85 5.00
N THR A 367 -2.06 3.37 3.87
CA THR A 367 -0.78 3.79 3.30
C THR A 367 -1.00 4.58 2.01
N ALA A 368 -0.41 5.77 1.92
CA ALA A 368 -0.21 6.45 0.64
C ALA A 368 1.19 6.13 0.11
N MET A 369 1.31 5.82 -1.20
CA MET A 369 2.59 5.59 -1.86
C MET A 369 2.92 6.71 -2.85
N ILE A 370 4.17 7.16 -2.82
CA ILE A 370 4.75 8.09 -3.78
C ILE A 370 5.93 7.40 -4.45
N ALA A 371 5.84 7.25 -5.78
CA ALA A 371 6.90 6.69 -6.59
C ALA A 371 7.68 7.81 -7.28
N ILE A 372 8.99 7.87 -7.07
CA ILE A 372 9.90 8.79 -7.75
C ILE A 372 10.77 7.96 -8.70
N ARG A 373 10.82 8.37 -9.97
CA ARG A 373 11.53 7.68 -11.06
C ARG A 373 12.40 8.67 -11.81
N ASP A 374 13.58 8.21 -12.22
CA ASP A 374 14.43 8.98 -13.13
C ASP A 374 14.04 8.63 -14.57
N GLN A 375 13.75 9.64 -15.37
CA GLN A 375 13.47 9.46 -16.79
C GLN A 375 14.73 9.71 -17.61
N PHE A 376 15.03 8.83 -18.55
CA PHE A 376 16.12 8.95 -19.51
C PHE A 376 15.60 8.88 -20.94
N ILE A 377 16.10 9.78 -21.77
CA ILE A 377 15.89 9.79 -23.21
C ILE A 377 17.15 9.21 -23.84
N ASN A 378 16.98 8.08 -24.51
CA ASN A 378 18.06 7.32 -25.12
C ASN A 378 17.87 7.34 -26.64
N THR A 379 18.92 7.72 -27.35
CA THR A 379 18.96 7.73 -28.81
C THR A 379 20.08 6.82 -29.28
N ALA A 380 19.77 5.93 -30.22
CA ALA A 380 20.75 5.06 -30.85
C ALA A 380 20.87 5.46 -32.33
N THR A 381 22.07 5.87 -32.76
CA THR A 381 22.38 6.26 -34.14
C THR A 381 23.48 5.38 -34.71
N THR A 382 23.50 5.17 -36.02
CA THR A 382 24.68 4.59 -36.68
C THR A 382 25.90 5.50 -36.45
N VAL A 383 27.12 4.95 -36.36
CA VAL A 383 28.34 5.75 -36.05
C VAL A 383 28.64 6.87 -37.05
N ASP A 384 28.05 6.83 -38.25
CA ASP A 384 28.13 7.92 -39.23
C ASP A 384 27.02 8.98 -39.07
N ASP A 385 26.24 8.92 -37.99
CA ASP A 385 25.05 9.72 -37.67
C ASP A 385 24.02 9.78 -38.80
N SER A 386 24.04 8.81 -39.72
CA SER A 386 23.20 8.84 -40.92
C SER A 386 21.78 8.32 -40.67
N GLN A 387 21.58 7.51 -39.64
CA GLN A 387 20.30 6.90 -39.32
C GLN A 387 20.06 6.79 -37.81
N VAL A 388 18.89 7.25 -37.35
CA VAL A 388 18.37 6.93 -36.02
C VAL A 388 17.81 5.50 -36.07
N VAL A 389 18.37 4.63 -35.24
CA VAL A 389 18.03 3.21 -35.17
C VAL A 389 17.00 2.95 -34.07
N ALA A 390 17.01 3.75 -32.99
CA ALA A 390 15.99 3.72 -31.94
C ALA A 390 15.92 5.03 -31.15
N ASN A 391 14.72 5.39 -30.69
CA ASN A 391 14.48 6.38 -29.64
C ASN A 391 13.70 5.73 -28.50
N ILE A 392 14.26 5.77 -27.29
CA ILE A 392 13.76 4.99 -26.16
C ILE A 392 13.62 5.90 -24.96
N GLN A 393 12.45 5.90 -24.33
CA GLN A 393 12.26 6.52 -23.04
C GLN A 393 12.34 5.44 -21.95
N LEU A 394 13.30 5.59 -21.05
CA LEU A 394 13.51 4.66 -19.94
C LEU A 394 13.14 5.34 -18.62
N ASN A 395 12.33 4.67 -17.80
CA ASN A 395 12.00 5.12 -16.44
C ASN A 395 12.67 4.19 -15.43
N VAL A 396 13.64 4.70 -14.69
CA VAL A 396 14.46 3.92 -13.77
C VAL A 396 13.96 4.08 -12.33
N ALA A 397 13.70 2.95 -11.65
CA ALA A 397 13.33 2.89 -10.23
C ALA A 397 14.48 2.32 -9.38
N SER A 398 14.32 2.37 -8.04
CA SER A 398 15.32 1.85 -7.09
C SER A 398 15.39 0.32 -7.03
N ASP A 399 14.33 -0.37 -7.47
CA ASP A 399 14.18 -1.83 -7.53
C ASP A 399 14.43 -2.40 -8.95
N GLY A 400 14.86 -1.56 -9.88
CA GLY A 400 15.02 -1.86 -11.31
C GLY A 400 14.31 -0.83 -12.19
N GLY A 401 14.63 -0.76 -13.47
CA GLY A 401 13.97 0.13 -14.43
C GLY A 401 12.87 -0.56 -15.21
N LEU A 402 11.79 0.18 -15.51
CA LEU A 402 10.80 -0.20 -16.51
C LEU A 402 11.07 0.59 -17.80
N VAL A 403 11.17 -0.10 -18.92
CA VAL A 403 11.19 0.53 -20.25
C VAL A 403 9.73 0.82 -20.64
N ASP A 404 9.29 2.05 -20.41
CA ASP A 404 7.88 2.41 -20.56
C ASP A 404 7.46 2.75 -22.00
N ASN A 405 8.38 3.12 -22.90
CA ASN A 405 7.98 3.39 -24.29
C ASN A 405 9.07 3.19 -25.35
N TRP A 406 8.68 2.59 -26.47
CA TRP A 406 9.46 2.45 -27.70
C TRP A 406 8.80 3.28 -28.80
N ASP A 407 9.48 4.33 -29.28
CA ASP A 407 9.13 4.93 -30.57
C ASP A 407 10.19 4.52 -31.60
N ILE A 408 9.83 3.58 -32.46
CA ILE A 408 10.58 3.30 -33.69
C ILE A 408 10.03 4.28 -34.75
N PRO A 409 10.88 5.12 -35.36
CA PRO A 409 10.47 5.99 -36.47
C PRO A 409 9.80 5.26 -37.64
#